data_AF-A0A6M6JFB8-F1
#
_entry.id   AF-A0A6M6JFB8-F1
#
_cell.length_a   1.000
_cell.length_b   1.000
_cell.length_c   1.000
_cell.angle_alpha   90.00
_cell.angle_beta   90.00
_cell.angle_gamma   90.00
#
_symmetry.space_group_name_H-M   'P 1'
#
loop_
_entity.id
_entity.type
_entity.pdbx_description
1 polymer ?
#
loop_
_entity_poly.entity_id
_entity_poly.type
_entity_poly.pdbx_seq_one_letter_code
_entity_poly.pdbx_strand_id
1 'polypeptide(L)'
;MSLTDDEIKIVLAVAMSYDNRKLPGEANRMAWVEASRRANWTVDAAVEAVHEHYSARTDFVMPGHITQLIRAERRQPAPYQPPPPRPAVEAAVRDALPSVDDPAPPRPLIARMARRARRPRMTAEDRARIAAELDAKRPAAEGEAS
;
A
#
# COMPACT_ATOMS: atom_id res chain seq x y z
N MET A 1 -3.51 -16.37 -4.29
CA MET A 1 -2.60 -17.24 -5.05
C MET A 1 -1.32 -16.46 -5.29
N SER A 2 -0.17 -17.11 -5.14
CA SER A 2 1.12 -16.55 -5.54
C SER A 2 1.36 -16.85 -7.02
N LEU A 3 2.12 -16.00 -7.69
CA LEU A 3 2.59 -16.29 -9.05
C LEU A 3 3.50 -17.52 -9.06
N THR A 4 3.42 -18.26 -10.15
CA THR A 4 4.33 -19.35 -10.49
C THR A 4 5.68 -18.82 -10.96
N ASP A 5 6.70 -19.69 -10.97
CA ASP A 5 8.04 -19.32 -11.45
C ASP A 5 8.05 -18.86 -12.91
N ASP A 6 7.22 -19.46 -13.77
CA ASP A 6 7.13 -19.09 -15.18
C ASP A 6 6.46 -17.73 -15.36
N GLU A 7 5.43 -17.43 -14.58
CA GLU A 7 4.80 -16.12 -14.57
C GLU A 7 5.74 -15.02 -14.07
N ILE A 8 6.59 -15.30 -13.07
CA ILE A 8 7.62 -14.35 -12.64
C ILE A 8 8.66 -14.10 -13.74
N LYS A 9 9.02 -15.12 -14.54
CA LYS A 9 9.89 -14.92 -15.71
C LYS A 9 9.27 -13.97 -16.73
N ILE A 10 7.95 -14.03 -16.94
CA ILE A 10 7.24 -13.08 -17.81
C ILE A 10 7.40 -11.65 -17.29
N VAL A 11 7.10 -11.42 -16.00
CA VAL A 11 7.22 -10.08 -15.39
C VAL A 11 8.67 -9.56 -15.48
N LEU A 12 9.65 -10.42 -15.21
CA LEU A 12 11.07 -10.06 -15.33
C LEU A 12 11.47 -9.76 -16.77
N ALA A 13 10.98 -10.52 -17.75
CA ALA A 13 11.25 -10.26 -19.16
C ALA A 13 10.74 -8.89 -19.61
N VAL A 14 9.54 -8.49 -19.16
CA VAL A 14 8.99 -7.14 -19.43
C VAL A 14 9.82 -6.07 -18.75
N ALA A 15 10.18 -6.25 -17.47
CA ALA A 15 11.04 -5.29 -16.77
C ALA A 15 12.39 -5.09 -17.50
N MET A 16 12.93 -6.17 -18.06
CA MET A 16 14.21 -6.14 -18.76
C MET A 16 14.14 -5.55 -20.17
N SER A 17 12.99 -5.60 -20.84
CA SER A 17 12.85 -4.93 -22.14
C SER A 17 13.01 -3.42 -22.02
N TYR A 18 12.75 -2.85 -20.82
CA TYR A 18 12.99 -1.43 -20.55
C TYR A 18 14.44 -1.11 -20.16
N ASP A 19 15.08 -1.95 -19.34
CA ASP A 19 16.42 -1.66 -18.82
C ASP A 19 17.57 -2.24 -19.67
N ASN A 20 17.26 -3.04 -20.70
CA ASN A 20 18.19 -3.73 -21.59
C ASN A 20 19.25 -4.57 -20.85
N ARG A 21 18.88 -5.20 -19.73
CA ARG A 21 19.78 -6.03 -18.92
C ARG A 21 19.72 -7.51 -19.31
N LYS A 22 20.70 -8.27 -18.79
CA LYS A 22 20.72 -9.74 -18.84
C LYS A 22 19.83 -10.34 -17.77
N LEU A 23 19.34 -11.56 -18.05
CA LEU A 23 18.42 -12.28 -17.17
C LEU A 23 19.00 -12.34 -15.75
N PRO A 24 18.24 -11.93 -14.72
CA PRO A 24 18.74 -11.95 -13.37
C PRO A 24 19.09 -13.36 -12.91
N GLY A 25 20.16 -13.47 -12.10
CA GLY A 25 20.50 -14.72 -11.45
C GLY A 25 19.39 -15.21 -10.50
N GLU A 26 19.48 -16.48 -10.11
CA GLU A 26 18.55 -17.20 -9.25
C GLU A 26 18.05 -16.39 -8.04
N ALA A 27 18.99 -15.74 -7.33
CA ALA A 27 18.68 -14.96 -6.14
C ALA A 27 17.71 -13.79 -6.41
N ASN A 28 17.83 -13.12 -7.56
CA ASN A 28 16.88 -12.06 -7.90
C ASN A 28 15.51 -12.66 -8.23
N ARG A 29 15.44 -13.78 -8.96
CA ARG A 29 14.15 -14.45 -9.20
C ARG A 29 13.45 -14.80 -7.88
N MET A 30 14.18 -15.38 -6.92
CA MET A 30 13.62 -15.71 -5.60
C MET A 30 13.11 -14.47 -4.84
N ALA A 31 13.81 -13.34 -4.92
CA ALA A 31 13.37 -12.10 -4.29
C ALA A 31 12.03 -11.60 -4.89
N TRP A 32 11.87 -11.72 -6.21
CA TRP A 32 10.62 -11.37 -6.90
C TRP A 32 9.48 -12.33 -6.56
N VAL A 33 9.74 -13.63 -6.49
CA VAL A 33 8.75 -14.64 -6.04
C VAL A 33 8.26 -14.34 -4.62
N GLU A 34 9.17 -14.07 -3.69
CA GLU A 34 8.78 -13.79 -2.30
C GLU A 34 8.02 -12.46 -2.18
N ALA A 35 8.42 -11.43 -2.92
CA ALA A 35 7.69 -10.15 -2.95
C ALA A 35 6.26 -10.33 -3.51
N SER A 36 6.12 -11.09 -4.58
CA SER A 36 4.84 -11.37 -5.22
C SER A 36 3.90 -12.13 -4.28
N ARG A 37 4.43 -13.10 -3.52
CA ARG A 37 3.71 -13.85 -2.49
C ARG A 37 3.25 -12.93 -1.36
N ARG A 38 4.12 -12.05 -0.85
CA ARG A 38 3.81 -11.13 0.26
C ARG A 38 2.73 -10.11 -0.06
N ALA A 39 2.59 -9.74 -1.32
CA ALA A 39 1.64 -8.74 -1.78
C ALA A 39 0.49 -9.31 -2.62
N ASN A 40 0.42 -10.64 -2.78
CA ASN A 40 -0.57 -11.33 -3.60
C ASN A 40 -0.70 -10.69 -4.99
N TRP A 41 0.41 -10.62 -5.72
CA TRP A 41 0.39 -10.09 -7.08
C TRP A 41 -0.37 -11.02 -8.03
N THR A 42 -0.93 -10.43 -9.07
CA THR A 42 -1.34 -11.13 -10.29
C THR A 42 -0.37 -10.77 -11.41
N VAL A 43 -0.30 -11.56 -12.49
CA VAL A 43 0.58 -11.27 -13.63
C VAL A 43 0.26 -9.89 -14.19
N ASP A 44 -1.01 -9.66 -14.50
CA ASP A 44 -1.47 -8.42 -15.12
C ASP A 44 -1.13 -7.19 -14.27
N ALA A 45 -1.40 -7.25 -12.96
CA ALA A 45 -1.10 -6.13 -12.05
C ALA A 45 0.40 -5.88 -11.91
N ALA A 46 1.22 -6.93 -11.98
CA ALA A 46 2.67 -6.80 -11.92
C ALA A 46 3.24 -6.21 -13.22
N VAL A 47 2.74 -6.64 -14.38
CA VAL A 47 3.11 -6.10 -15.69
C VAL A 47 2.69 -4.63 -15.80
N GLU A 48 1.46 -4.30 -15.42
CA GLU A 48 0.97 -2.92 -15.42
C GLU A 48 1.80 -2.02 -14.50
N ALA A 49 2.14 -2.50 -13.30
CA ALA A 49 3.01 -1.78 -12.39
C ALA A 49 4.44 -1.58 -12.94
N VAL A 50 4.95 -2.49 -13.77
CA VAL A 50 6.24 -2.29 -14.48
C VAL A 50 6.10 -1.17 -15.50
N HIS A 51 5.04 -1.17 -16.31
CA HIS A 51 4.75 -0.12 -17.27
C HIS A 51 4.60 1.25 -16.59
N GLU A 52 3.84 1.31 -15.50
CA GLU A 52 3.63 2.53 -14.71
C GLU A 52 4.93 3.03 -14.07
N HIS A 53 5.79 2.12 -13.58
CA HIS A 53 7.10 2.52 -13.07
C HIS A 53 7.93 3.21 -14.17
N TYR A 54 8.00 2.59 -15.35
CA TYR A 54 8.80 3.10 -16.47
C TYR A 54 8.18 4.28 -17.23
N SER A 55 6.86 4.51 -17.08
CA SER A 55 6.18 5.71 -17.59
C SER A 55 6.56 6.95 -16.77
N ALA A 56 6.69 6.79 -15.45
CA ALA A 56 6.97 7.87 -14.54
C ALA A 56 8.48 8.09 -14.28
N ARG A 57 9.29 7.03 -14.33
CA ARG A 57 10.71 7.06 -13.96
C ARG A 57 11.53 6.11 -14.80
N THR A 58 12.82 6.39 -14.97
CA THR A 58 13.75 5.52 -15.72
C THR A 58 14.72 4.77 -14.81
N ASP A 59 14.52 4.83 -13.49
CA ASP A 59 15.37 4.13 -12.52
C ASP A 59 15.11 2.62 -12.51
N PHE A 60 16.08 1.88 -11.99
CA PHE A 60 16.00 0.43 -11.95
C PHE A 60 14.79 -0.05 -11.13
N VAL A 61 13.98 -0.90 -11.75
CA VAL A 61 12.80 -1.47 -11.10
C VAL A 61 13.20 -2.55 -10.10
N MET A 62 12.76 -2.38 -8.86
CA MET A 62 12.92 -3.34 -7.77
C MET A 62 11.56 -3.95 -7.42
N PRO A 63 11.51 -5.18 -6.90
CA PRO A 63 10.24 -5.81 -6.51
C PRO A 63 9.47 -5.01 -5.44
N GLY A 64 10.18 -4.19 -4.66
CA GLY A 64 9.57 -3.24 -3.73
C GLY A 64 8.76 -2.15 -4.43
N HIS A 65 9.22 -1.63 -5.57
CA HIS A 65 8.51 -0.62 -6.35
C HIS A 65 7.18 -1.17 -6.88
N ILE A 66 7.20 -2.37 -7.44
CA ILE A 66 6.00 -3.06 -7.95
C ILE A 66 4.99 -3.30 -6.82
N THR A 67 5.46 -3.76 -5.65
CA THR A 67 4.59 -3.93 -4.48
C THR A 67 3.94 -2.62 -4.05
N GLN A 68 4.67 -1.51 -4.09
CA GLN A 68 4.14 -0.20 -3.73
C GLN A 68 3.06 0.25 -4.71
N LEU A 69 3.29 0.12 -6.01
CA LEU A 69 2.34 0.50 -7.06
C LEU A 69 1.05 -0.32 -6.98
N ILE A 70 1.13 -1.65 -6.91
CA ILE A 70 -0.04 -2.53 -6.76
C ILE A 70 -0.84 -2.19 -5.50
N ARG A 71 -0.17 -1.87 -4.39
CA ARG A 71 -0.86 -1.46 -3.15
C ARG A 71 -1.48 -0.07 -3.28
N ALA A 72 -0.86 0.84 -4.01
CA ALA A 72 -1.39 2.18 -4.24
C ALA A 72 -2.67 2.11 -5.07
N GLU A 73 -2.68 1.32 -6.13
CA GLU A 73 -3.84 1.09 -6.98
C GLU A 73 -5.01 0.50 -6.18
N ARG A 74 -4.76 -0.54 -5.37
CA ARG A 74 -5.78 -1.15 -4.50
C ARG A 74 -6.35 -0.21 -3.43
N ARG A 75 -5.65 0.87 -3.10
CA ARG A 75 -6.13 1.87 -2.12
C ARG A 75 -7.02 2.92 -2.76
N GLN A 76 -7.04 3.03 -4.10
CA GLN A 76 -7.90 4.01 -4.74
C GLN A 76 -9.36 3.60 -4.49
N PRO A 77 -10.18 4.49 -3.89
CA PRO A 77 -11.60 4.22 -3.73
C PRO A 77 -12.22 4.03 -5.11
N ALA A 78 -13.18 3.11 -5.22
CA ALA A 78 -13.97 2.97 -6.44
C ALA A 78 -14.48 4.35 -6.88
N PRO A 79 -14.51 4.65 -8.19
CA PRO A 79 -15.07 5.90 -8.69
C PRO A 79 -16.43 6.13 -8.03
N TYR A 80 -16.65 7.34 -7.52
CA TYR A 80 -17.92 7.67 -6.87
C TYR A 80 -19.04 7.44 -7.89
N GLN A 81 -19.81 6.37 -7.67
CA GLN A 81 -21.04 6.12 -8.39
C GLN A 81 -22.15 6.80 -7.60
N PRO A 82 -22.78 7.87 -8.12
CA PRO A 82 -23.92 8.45 -7.45
C PRO A 82 -24.97 7.35 -7.27
N PRO A 83 -25.64 7.27 -6.09
CA PRO A 83 -26.72 6.32 -5.91
C PRO A 83 -27.75 6.54 -7.03
N PRO A 84 -28.37 5.47 -7.57
CA PRO A 84 -29.42 5.63 -8.56
C PRO A 84 -30.47 6.61 -8.00
N PRO A 85 -31.04 7.48 -8.85
CA PRO A 85 -32.10 8.38 -8.41
C PRO A 85 -33.16 7.51 -7.73
N ARG A 86 -33.50 7.84 -6.48
CA ARG A 86 -34.56 7.12 -5.77
C ARG A 86 -35.80 7.13 -6.67
N PRO A 87 -36.45 5.99 -6.90
CA PRO A 87 -37.73 6.01 -7.60
C PRO A 87 -38.66 6.98 -6.87
N ALA A 88 -39.48 7.73 -7.61
CA ALA A 88 -40.33 8.82 -7.13
C ALA A 88 -41.40 8.42 -6.07
N VAL A 89 -41.32 7.22 -5.50
CA VAL A 89 -42.17 6.74 -4.41
C VAL A 89 -42.02 7.58 -3.13
N GLU A 90 -40.89 8.26 -2.91
CA GLU A 90 -40.77 9.19 -1.75
C GLU A 90 -41.51 10.52 -1.95
N ALA A 91 -41.79 10.95 -3.18
CA ALA A 91 -42.56 12.18 -3.41
C ALA A 91 -44.04 11.99 -3.02
N ALA A 92 -44.57 10.77 -3.18
CA ALA A 92 -45.95 10.45 -2.82
C ALA A 92 -46.16 10.25 -1.29
N VAL A 93 -45.12 9.85 -0.55
CA VAL A 93 -45.24 9.65 0.91
C VAL A 93 -45.23 10.99 1.67
N ARG A 94 -44.60 12.03 1.13
CA ARG A 94 -44.57 13.35 1.77
C ARG A 94 -45.95 14.05 1.79
N ASP A 95 -46.83 13.75 0.82
CA ASP A 95 -48.20 14.26 0.78
C ASP A 95 -49.19 13.44 1.63
N ALA A 96 -48.78 12.26 2.11
CA ALA A 96 -49.65 11.34 2.87
C ALA A 96 -49.40 11.37 4.38
N LEU A 97 -48.40 12.11 4.88
CA LEU A 97 -48.14 12.24 6.31
C LEU A 97 -48.84 13.50 6.85
N PRO A 98 -49.70 13.38 7.88
CA PRO A 98 -50.22 14.55 8.58
C PRO A 98 -49.05 15.34 9.19
N SER A 99 -49.11 16.67 9.06
CA SER A 99 -48.18 17.61 9.70
C SER A 99 -48.12 17.31 11.19
N VAL A 100 -47.00 16.76 11.65
CA VAL A 100 -46.71 16.66 13.09
C VAL A 100 -46.07 17.98 13.48
N ASP A 101 -46.89 19.01 13.58
CA ASP A 101 -46.55 20.24 14.30
C ASP A 101 -46.57 19.93 15.81
N ASP A 102 -45.45 19.40 16.31
CA ASP A 102 -45.15 19.44 17.74
C ASP A 102 -43.63 19.44 17.94
N PRO A 103 -43.00 20.58 18.33
CA PRO A 103 -41.57 20.61 18.60
C PRO A 103 -41.30 20.05 20.00
N ALA A 104 -41.06 18.75 20.10
CA ALA A 104 -40.43 18.18 21.29
C ALA A 104 -38.96 18.67 21.38
N PRO A 105 -38.48 19.11 22.56
CA PRO A 105 -37.13 19.65 22.69
C PRO A 105 -36.06 18.57 22.47
N PRO A 106 -34.92 18.90 21.84
CA PRO A 106 -33.84 17.95 21.61
C PRO A 106 -33.17 17.54 22.91
N ARG A 107 -33.07 16.22 23.14
CA ARG A 107 -32.24 15.63 24.20
C ARG A 107 -30.77 15.96 23.93
N PRO A 108 -29.97 16.37 24.94
CA PRO A 108 -28.54 16.61 24.75
C PRO A 108 -27.80 15.29 24.50
N LEU A 109 -27.28 15.12 23.28
CA LEU A 109 -26.31 14.06 22.98
C LEU A 109 -24.97 14.43 23.63
N ILE A 110 -24.64 13.66 24.66
CA ILE A 110 -23.38 13.70 25.40
C ILE A 110 -22.21 13.62 24.40
N ALA A 111 -21.40 14.67 24.38
CA ALA A 111 -20.13 14.71 23.68
C ALA A 111 -19.18 13.64 24.25
N ARG A 112 -18.92 12.57 23.50
CA ARG A 112 -17.86 11.61 23.85
C ARG A 112 -16.60 11.95 23.06
N MET A 113 -15.67 12.54 23.81
CA MET A 113 -14.37 13.03 23.41
C MET A 113 -13.46 12.00 22.72
N ALA A 114 -12.64 12.57 21.84
CA ALA A 114 -11.41 12.04 21.26
C ALA A 114 -10.50 11.30 22.23
N ARG A 115 -9.88 10.20 21.75
CA ARG A 115 -8.51 9.79 22.12
C ARG A 115 -7.80 9.19 20.90
N ARG A 116 -7.29 10.05 20.03
CA ARG A 116 -6.31 9.68 19.02
C ARG A 116 -4.97 9.51 19.74
N ALA A 117 -4.55 8.27 19.95
CA ALA A 117 -3.26 7.93 20.56
C ALA A 117 -2.12 8.55 19.72
N ARG A 118 -1.49 9.60 20.25
CA ARG A 118 -0.23 10.11 19.74
C ARG A 118 0.84 9.09 20.12
N ARG A 119 1.47 8.44 19.14
CA ARG A 119 2.71 7.70 19.38
C ARG A 119 3.76 8.70 19.92
N PRO A 120 4.49 8.37 21.01
CA PRO A 120 5.52 9.25 21.51
C PRO A 120 6.61 9.40 20.45
N ARG A 121 7.03 10.65 20.19
CA ARG A 121 8.22 10.94 19.38
C ARG A 121 9.43 10.40 20.15
N MET A 122 10.19 9.50 19.52
CA MET A 122 11.45 8.99 20.06
C MET A 122 12.38 10.16 20.33
N THR A 123 12.87 10.26 21.57
CA THR A 123 13.67 11.40 22.03
C THR A 123 15.08 11.33 21.44
N ALA A 124 15.83 12.44 21.54
CA ALA A 124 17.23 12.46 21.12
C ALA A 124 18.09 11.49 21.95
N GLU A 125 17.76 11.30 23.23
CA GLU A 125 18.44 10.33 24.12
C GLU A 125 18.19 8.88 23.71
N ASP A 126 16.97 8.55 23.28
CA ASP A 126 16.65 7.21 22.78
C ASP A 126 17.43 6.89 21.50
N ARG A 127 17.63 7.90 20.63
CA ARG A 127 18.46 7.75 19.42
C ARG A 127 19.94 7.54 19.75
N ALA A 128 20.47 8.27 20.74
CA ALA A 128 21.86 8.13 21.17
C ALA A 128 22.13 6.75 21.77
N ARG A 129 21.19 6.21 22.55
CA ARG A 129 21.29 4.87 23.15
C ARG A 129 21.36 3.76 22.10
N ILE A 130 20.50 3.83 21.09
CA ILE A 130 20.46 2.85 19.99
C ILE A 130 21.77 2.92 19.16
N ALA A 131 22.30 4.12 18.92
CA ALA A 131 23.57 4.28 18.20
C ALA A 131 24.75 3.66 18.96
N ALA A 132 24.82 3.86 20.28
CA ALA A 132 25.87 3.27 21.11
C ALA A 132 25.80 1.73 21.16
N GLU A 133 24.59 1.16 21.18
CA GLU A 133 24.40 -0.29 21.18
C GLU A 133 24.83 -0.94 19.85
N LEU A 134 24.62 -0.24 18.73
CA LEU A 134 25.05 -0.71 17.41
C LEU A 134 26.58 -0.66 17.24
N ASP A 135 27.24 0.36 17.80
CA ASP A 135 28.70 0.47 17.74
C ASP A 135 29.39 -0.59 18.62
N ALA A 136 28.85 -0.88 19.80
CA ALA A 136 29.34 -1.93 20.69
C ALA A 136 29.20 -3.35 20.10
N LYS A 137 28.28 -3.56 19.15
CA LYS A 137 28.05 -4.84 18.48
C LYS A 137 28.82 -4.97 17.16
N ARG A 138 29.63 -3.98 16.78
CA ARG A 138 30.42 -4.02 15.55
C ARG A 138 31.61 -4.99 15.76
N PRO A 139 31.68 -6.14 15.06
CA PRO A 139 32.79 -7.05 15.21
C PRO A 139 34.09 -6.40 14.69
N ALA A 140 35.16 -6.55 15.46
CA ALA A 140 36.51 -6.13 15.09
C ALA A 140 36.99 -6.98 13.90
N ALA A 141 36.70 -6.51 12.70
CA ALA A 141 37.21 -7.08 11.46
C ALA A 141 38.51 -6.37 11.08
N GLU A 142 39.57 -6.54 11.88
CA GLU A 142 40.93 -6.20 11.48
C GLU A 142 41.91 -7.21 12.09
N GLY A 143 42.68 -7.87 11.23
CA GLY A 143 43.90 -8.57 11.62
C GLY A 143 43.97 -10.04 11.22
N GLU A 144 44.28 -10.32 9.95
CA GLU A 144 45.33 -11.27 9.56
C GLU A 144 45.44 -11.30 8.04
N ALA A 145 46.23 -10.36 7.51
CA ALA A 145 46.94 -10.57 6.26
C ALA A 145 48.42 -10.64 6.63
N SER A 146 48.96 -11.84 6.71
CA SER A 146 50.39 -12.10 6.61
C SER A 146 50.65 -13.48 6.03
#